data_AF-A0A2V5L4B5-F1
#
_entry.id   AF-A0A2V5L4B5-F1
#
_cell.length_a   1.000
_cell.length_b   1.000
_cell.length_c   1.000
_cell.angle_alpha   90.00
_cell.angle_beta   90.00
_cell.angle_gamma   90.00
#
_symmetry.space_group_name_H-M   'P 1'
#
loop_
_entity.id
_entity.type
_entity.pdbx_description
1 polymer ?
#
loop_
_entity_poly.entity_id
_entity_poly.type
_entity_poly.pdbx_seq_one_letter_code
_entity_poly.pdbx_strand_id
1 'polypeptide(L)' 'MKRREFVRGLVDRGCYVKRHGANHDIYLNPANGRVAPVPRHAEIKNTLARAIRKQLGLE' A
#
# COMPACT_ATOMS: atom_id res chain seq x y z
N MET A 1 -9.54 -5.64 6.59
CA MET A 1 -8.43 -5.45 7.54
C MET A 1 -8.26 -3.97 7.89
N LYS A 2 -7.68 -3.65 9.06
CA LYS A 2 -7.41 -2.25 9.44
C LYS A 2 -6.28 -1.67 8.56
N ARG A 3 -6.45 -0.44 8.07
CA ARG A 3 -5.44 0.26 7.25
C ARG A 3 -4.09 0.34 7.95
N ARG A 4 -4.06 0.59 9.26
CA ARG A 4 -2.82 0.68 10.04
C ARG A 4 -1.97 -0.60 9.94
N GLU A 5 -2.61 -1.77 9.99
CA GLU A 5 -1.92 -3.07 9.92
C GLU A 5 -1.41 -3.30 8.50
N PHE A 6 -2.21 -2.92 7.51
CA PHE A 6 -1.81 -3.01 6.10
C PHE A 6 -0.60 -2.13 5.80
N VAL A 7 -0.64 -0.86 6.20
CA VAL A 7 0.46 0.10 6.02
C VAL A 7 1.71 -0.37 6.77
N ARG A 8 1.58 -0.84 8.01
CA ARG A 8 2.71 -1.40 8.76
C ARG A 8 3.40 -2.54 7.99
N GLY A 9 2.62 -3.45 7.39
CA GLY A 9 3.15 -4.53 6.57
C GLY A 9 3.71 -4.12 5.20
N LEU A 10 3.42 -2.90 4.73
CA LEU A 10 4.10 -2.31 3.57
C LEU A 10 5.44 -1.71 3.99
N VAL A 11 5.46 -0.94 5.07
CA VAL A 11 6.66 -0.29 5.61
C VAL A 11 7.70 -1.33 6.05
N ASP A 12 7.28 -2.41 6.70
CA ASP A 12 8.13 -3.54 7.09
C ASP A 12 8.86 -4.17 5.89
N ARG A 13 8.20 -4.20 4.73
CA ARG A 13 8.78 -4.67 3.46
C ARG A 13 9.55 -3.59 2.69
N GLY A 14 9.84 -2.47 3.33
CA GLY A 14 10.59 -1.35 2.75
C GLY A 14 9.79 -0.45 1.80
N CYS A 15 8.47 -0.64 1.66
CA CYS A 15 7.65 0.26 0.88
C CYS A 15 7.41 1.57 1.63
N TYR A 16 7.43 2.70 0.93
CA TYR A 16 7.22 4.02 1.54
C TYR A 16 6.24 4.86 0.73
N VAL A 17 5.71 5.92 1.35
CA VAL A 17 4.84 6.87 0.68
C VAL A 17 5.67 7.73 -0.27
N LYS A 18 5.47 7.56 -1.58
CA LYS A 18 6.08 8.38 -2.61
C LYS A 18 5.45 9.77 -2.69
N ARG A 19 4.13 9.85 -2.57
CA ARG A 19 3.38 11.11 -2.51
C ARG A 19 2.00 10.94 -1.90
N HIS A 20 1.50 12.02 -1.33
CA HIS A 20 0.14 12.13 -0.81
C HIS A 20 -0.80 12.59 -1.93
N GLY A 21 -1.85 11.82 -2.20
CA GLY A 21 -2.98 12.25 -3.03
C GLY A 21 -4.11 12.84 -2.18
N ALA A 22 -5.24 13.17 -2.81
CA ALA A 22 -6.42 13.67 -2.10
C ALA A 22 -7.02 12.58 -1.18
N ASN A 23 -7.45 11.46 -1.78
CA ASN A 23 -8.14 10.38 -1.05
C ASN A 23 -7.27 9.14 -0.76
N HIS A 24 -6.08 9.07 -1.34
CA HIS A 24 -5.17 7.94 -1.23
C HIS A 24 -3.72 8.41 -1.17
N ASP A 25 -2.86 7.60 -0.57
CA ASP A 25 -1.41 7.75 -0.59
C ASP A 25 -0.83 6.85 -1.68
N ILE A 26 0.16 7.34 -2.43
CA ILE A 26 0.88 6.51 -3.40
C ILE A 26 2.07 5.89 -2.71
N TYR A 27 2.08 4.57 -2.60
CA TYR A 27 3.22 3.82 -2.10
C TYR A 27 4.12 3.40 -3.25
N LEU A 28 5.43 3.41 -3.01
CA LEU A 28 6.45 2.85 -3.89
C LEU A 28 7.12 1.67 -3.16
N ASN A 29 7.32 0.58 -3.89
CA ASN A 29 8.25 -0.46 -3.51
C ASN A 29 9.63 -0.16 -4.14
N PRO A 30 10.66 0.20 -3.35
CA PRO A 30 11.98 0.51 -3.89
C PRO A 30 12.70 -0.71 -4.50
N ALA A 31 12.35 -1.93 -4.09
CA ALA A 31 13.02 -3.13 -4.57
C ALA A 31 12.73 -3.42 -6.06
N ASN A 32 11.60 -2.97 -6.58
CA ASN A 32 11.18 -3.21 -7.96
C ASN A 32 10.64 -1.96 -8.68
N GLY A 33 10.65 -0.81 -8.03
CA GLY A 33 10.15 0.46 -8.56
C GLY A 33 8.63 0.54 -8.75
N ARG A 34 7.85 -0.46 -8.32
CA ARG A 34 6.40 -0.51 -8.54
C ARG A 34 5.66 0.40 -7.58
N VAL A 35 4.55 0.98 -8.05
CA VAL A 35 3.72 1.91 -7.29
C VAL A 35 2.29 1.41 -7.16
N ALA A 36 1.65 1.71 -6.04
CA ALA A 36 0.23 1.44 -5.85
C ALA A 36 -0.46 2.49 -4.97
N PRO A 37 -1.72 2.86 -5.26
CA PRO A 37 -2.52 3.71 -4.39
C PRO A 37 -3.06 2.94 -3.18
N VAL A 38 -2.89 3.50 -1.99
CA VAL A 38 -3.42 2.98 -0.73
C VAL A 38 -4.43 3.98 -0.18
N PRO A 39 -5.71 3.60 -0.01
CA PRO A 39 -6.73 4.51 0.48
C PRO A 39 -6.49 4.93 1.93
N ARG A 40 -7.03 6.09 2.33
CA ARG A 40 -6.87 6.64 3.69
C ARG A 40 -7.94 6.24 4.70
N HIS A 41 -9.02 5.61 4.27
CA HIS A 41 -10.08 5.17 5.19
C HIS A 41 -9.61 4.04 6.13
N ALA A 42 -10.26 3.92 7.28
CA ALA A 42 -9.81 3.06 8.38
C ALA A 42 -9.76 1.56 8.04
N GLU A 43 -10.65 1.10 7.15
CA GLU A 43 -10.81 -0.33 6.82
C GLU A 43 -10.58 -0.62 5.35
N ILE A 44 -9.68 -1.54 5.02
CA ILE A 44 -9.40 -1.96 3.65
C ILE A 44 -9.98 -3.35 3.43
N LYS A 45 -10.78 -3.52 2.38
CA LYS A 45 -11.28 -4.86 1.97
C LYS A 45 -10.11 -5.78 1.67
N ASN A 46 -10.17 -7.04 2.11
CA ASN A 46 -9.06 -7.99 1.93
C ASN A 46 -8.72 -8.21 0.44
N THR A 47 -9.73 -8.18 -0.43
CA THR A 47 -9.56 -8.24 -1.89
C THR A 47 -8.74 -7.06 -2.43
N LEU A 48 -9.02 -5.84 -1.95
CA LEU A 48 -8.26 -4.64 -2.30
C LEU A 48 -6.84 -4.70 -1.76
N ALA A 49 -6.65 -5.14 -0.51
CA ALA A 49 -5.31 -5.30 0.08
C ALA A 49 -4.44 -6.27 -0.74
N ARG A 50 -5.02 -7.40 -1.19
CA ARG A 50 -4.35 -8.38 -2.06
C ARG A 50 -4.00 -7.78 -3.43
N ALA A 51 -4.93 -7.01 -4.02
CA ALA A 51 -4.68 -6.33 -5.28
C ALA A 51 -3.52 -5.32 -5.18
N ILE A 52 -3.47 -4.53 -4.11
CA ILE A 52 -2.39 -3.56 -3.87
C ILE A 52 -1.04 -4.28 -3.69
N ARG A 53 -1.00 -5.41 -2.94
CA ARG A 53 0.23 -6.19 -2.77
C ARG A 53 0.77 -6.74 -4.08
N LYS A 54 -0.12 -7.28 -4.93
CA LYS A 54 0.23 -7.72 -6.29
C LYS A 54 0.73 -6.55 -7.16
N GLN A 55 0.11 -5.37 -7.05
CA GLN A 55 0.59 -4.17 -7.75
C GLN A 55 1.99 -3.75 -7.29
N LEU A 56 2.31 -3.87 -6.00
CA LEU A 56 3.62 -3.60 -5.43
C LEU A 56 4.63 -4.76 -5.62
N GLY A 57 4.22 -5.90 -6.18
CA GLY A 57 5.06 -7.07 -6.38
C GLY A 57 5.49 -7.73 -5.07
N LEU A 58 4.58 -7.79 -4.09
CA LEU A 58 4.79 -8.45 -2.78
C LEU A 58 4.07 -9.81 -2.68
N GLU A 59 3.27 -10.14 -3.71
CA GLU A 59 2.58 -11.40 -3.99
C GLU A 59 2.61 -11.62 -5.51
#